data_AF-A0A345ZX12-F1
#
_entry.id   AF-A0A345ZX12-F1
#
_cell.length_a   1.000
_cell.length_b   1.000
_cell.length_c   1.000
_cell.angle_alpha   90.00
_cell.angle_beta   90.00
_cell.angle_gamma   90.00
#
_symmetry.space_group_name_H-M   'P 1'
#
loop_
_entity.id
_entity.type
_entity.pdbx_description
1 polymer ?
#
loop_
_entity_poly.entity_id
_entity_poly.type
_entity_poly.pdbx_seq_one_letter_code
_entity_poly.pdbx_strand_id
1 'polypeptide(L)'
;MLVMADIAAAAPTTKSRKPVASFMPPFEMPKFEMPNFEMPKFAMPHFEMPSMEMPTAFREMAEKGIAQAKENYDKVKGAAEQATELLEDTYSTASKGCTDYGLKVIAHAKANSNAAFDFYADLFTTKSFAEMVEKSTAFMRGQFETMTEQAKDLAECAQKTANDTAEPLKESFTSFTKQA
;
A
#
# COMPACT_ATOMS: atom_id res chain seq x y z
N MET A 1 21.55 -0.70 47.35
CA MET A 1 20.12 -0.37 47.16
C MET A 1 19.89 -0.38 45.65
N LEU A 2 19.52 -1.50 44.99
CA LEU A 2 18.19 -2.15 44.97
C LEU A 2 17.10 -1.06 44.88
N VAL A 3 16.44 -0.84 43.74
CA VAL A 3 15.55 -1.80 43.05
C VAL A 3 15.60 -1.65 41.52
N MET A 4 15.90 -2.77 40.84
CA MET A 4 15.56 -3.01 39.43
C MET A 4 14.12 -3.55 39.40
N ALA A 5 13.24 -2.96 38.60
CA ALA A 5 11.88 -3.48 38.40
C ALA A 5 11.90 -4.53 37.30
N ASP A 6 11.44 -5.71 37.67
CA ASP A 6 11.40 -6.95 36.92
C ASP A 6 10.44 -6.89 35.72
N ILE A 7 10.87 -7.53 34.64
CA ILE A 7 10.12 -7.77 33.41
C ILE A 7 9.23 -8.98 33.66
N ALA A 8 7.91 -8.75 33.82
CA ALA A 8 6.93 -9.83 33.82
C ALA A 8 6.36 -9.99 32.40
N ALA A 9 6.93 -10.94 31.65
CA ALA A 9 6.39 -11.44 30.40
C ALA A 9 5.08 -12.21 30.65
N ALA A 10 3.94 -11.62 30.29
CA ALA A 10 2.65 -12.30 30.27
C ALA A 10 2.51 -13.11 28.97
N ALA A 11 2.77 -14.41 29.04
CA ALA A 11 2.56 -15.35 27.94
C ALA A 11 1.06 -15.64 27.73
N PRO A 12 0.56 -15.72 26.48
CA PRO A 12 -0.83 -16.10 26.19
C PRO A 12 -1.04 -17.60 26.42
N THR A 13 -1.92 -17.95 27.35
CA THR A 13 -2.37 -19.33 27.58
C THR A 13 -3.26 -19.81 26.43
N THR A 14 -2.63 -20.35 25.40
CA THR A 14 -3.36 -21.04 24.32
C THR A 14 -3.77 -22.43 24.80
N LYS A 15 -5.08 -22.67 24.82
CA LYS A 15 -5.71 -23.95 25.17
C LYS A 15 -5.06 -25.12 24.42
N SER A 16 -4.74 -26.17 25.18
CA SER A 16 -4.29 -27.49 24.74
C SER A 16 -5.05 -28.03 23.51
N ARG A 17 -4.34 -28.25 22.41
CA ARG A 17 -4.78 -29.13 21.31
C ARG A 17 -4.45 -30.58 21.71
N LYS A 18 -5.46 -31.42 21.90
CA LYS A 18 -5.26 -32.88 22.01
C LYS A 18 -4.98 -33.46 20.61
N PRO A 19 -3.98 -34.33 20.43
CA PRO A 19 -3.90 -35.20 19.27
C PRO A 19 -4.79 -36.41 19.53
N VAL A 20 -5.77 -36.68 18.67
CA VAL A 20 -6.44 -38.00 18.67
C VAL A 20 -6.02 -38.69 17.39
N ALA A 21 -5.10 -39.63 17.55
CA ALA A 21 -4.60 -40.51 16.51
C ALA A 21 -5.76 -41.28 15.88
N SER A 22 -5.73 -41.36 14.55
CA SER A 22 -6.52 -42.29 13.74
C SER A 22 -6.33 -43.71 14.30
N PHE A 23 -7.39 -44.26 14.87
CA PHE A 23 -7.45 -45.63 15.36
C PHE A 23 -8.22 -46.45 14.34
N MET A 24 -7.52 -47.15 13.45
CA MET A 24 -8.05 -48.39 12.90
C MET A 24 -6.90 -49.34 12.51
N PRO A 25 -6.89 -50.58 13.03
CA PRO A 25 -5.94 -51.61 12.63
C PRO A 25 -6.22 -52.09 11.19
N PRO A 26 -5.24 -52.72 10.50
CA PRO A 26 -5.42 -53.16 9.13
C PRO A 26 -6.39 -54.35 9.07
N PHE A 27 -7.43 -54.25 8.24
CA PHE A 27 -8.34 -55.35 7.95
C PHE A 27 -7.83 -56.06 6.69
N GLU A 28 -7.29 -57.27 6.84
CA GLU A 28 -6.96 -58.13 5.71
C GLU A 28 -8.26 -58.66 5.07
N MET A 29 -8.43 -58.44 3.77
CA MET A 29 -9.59 -58.95 3.05
C MET A 29 -9.40 -60.44 2.69
N PRO A 30 -10.37 -61.31 3.02
CA PRO A 30 -10.39 -62.69 2.52
C PRO A 30 -10.47 -62.70 1.00
N LYS A 31 -9.65 -63.53 0.34
CA LYS A 31 -9.75 -63.77 -1.11
C LYS A 31 -11.09 -64.44 -1.40
N PHE A 32 -12.00 -63.68 -2.00
CA PHE A 32 -13.27 -64.18 -2.52
C PHE A 32 -13.09 -64.51 -4.01
N GLU A 33 -13.11 -65.79 -4.35
CA GLU A 33 -13.20 -66.23 -5.75
C GLU A 33 -14.63 -66.01 -6.24
N MET A 34 -14.82 -65.17 -7.24
CA MET A 34 -16.15 -64.94 -7.82
C MET A 34 -16.55 -66.13 -8.70
N PRO A 35 -17.74 -66.73 -8.49
CA PRO A 35 -18.34 -67.64 -9.45
C PRO A 35 -18.62 -66.90 -10.75
N ASN A 36 -18.28 -67.51 -11.88
CA ASN A 36 -18.53 -66.94 -13.21
C ASN A 36 -20.04 -66.79 -13.45
N PHE A 37 -20.55 -65.58 -13.31
CA PHE A 37 -21.93 -65.22 -13.59
C PHE A 37 -22.01 -64.67 -15.01
N GLU A 38 -22.54 -65.46 -15.94
CA GLU A 38 -22.81 -64.98 -17.30
C GLU A 38 -23.88 -63.89 -17.24
N MET A 39 -23.49 -62.65 -17.52
CA MET A 39 -24.44 -61.54 -17.61
C MET A 39 -25.30 -61.67 -18.87
N PRO A 40 -26.64 -61.59 -18.76
CA PRO A 40 -27.50 -61.41 -19.92
C PRO A 40 -27.05 -60.16 -20.67
N LYS A 41 -26.92 -60.24 -22.00
CA LYS A 41 -26.62 -59.07 -22.85
C LYS A 41 -27.71 -58.01 -22.68
N PHE A 42 -27.47 -57.08 -21.77
CA PHE A 42 -28.21 -55.84 -21.70
C PHE A 42 -27.72 -54.97 -22.86
N ALA A 43 -28.53 -54.85 -23.90
CA ALA A 43 -28.30 -53.84 -24.92
C ALA A 43 -28.45 -52.48 -24.25
N MET A 44 -27.34 -51.80 -23.96
CA MET A 44 -27.39 -50.37 -23.70
C MET A 44 -27.94 -49.71 -24.97
N PRO A 45 -28.97 -48.85 -24.86
CA PRO A 45 -29.33 -47.97 -25.96
C PRO A 45 -28.04 -47.27 -26.40
N HIS A 46 -27.69 -47.42 -27.67
CA HIS A 46 -26.59 -46.67 -28.24
C HIS A 46 -27.02 -45.20 -28.19
N PHE A 47 -26.60 -44.49 -27.14
CA PHE A 47 -26.61 -43.06 -27.14
C PHE A 47 -25.50 -42.65 -28.09
N GLU A 48 -25.85 -42.58 -29.37
CA GLU A 48 -25.12 -41.77 -30.32
C GLU A 48 -25.14 -40.36 -29.72
N MET A 49 -24.02 -39.95 -29.10
CA MET A 49 -23.71 -38.53 -29.00
C MET A 49 -23.74 -38.06 -30.46
N PRO A 50 -24.78 -37.32 -30.88
CA PRO A 50 -24.86 -36.86 -32.25
C PRO A 50 -23.53 -36.19 -32.52
N SER A 51 -22.90 -36.48 -33.65
CA SER A 51 -21.80 -35.67 -34.15
C SER A 51 -22.29 -34.23 -34.09
N MET A 52 -21.84 -33.51 -33.06
CA MET A 52 -22.19 -32.13 -32.84
C MET A 52 -21.39 -31.38 -33.90
N GLU A 53 -21.91 -31.40 -35.13
CA GLU A 53 -21.67 -30.35 -36.10
C GLU A 53 -22.17 -29.08 -35.41
N MET A 54 -21.28 -28.46 -34.63
CA MET A 54 -21.50 -27.16 -34.03
C MET A 54 -22.01 -26.27 -35.16
N PRO A 55 -23.29 -25.85 -35.14
CA PRO A 55 -23.85 -25.03 -36.18
C PRO A 55 -22.90 -23.86 -36.40
N THR A 56 -22.63 -23.48 -37.65
CA THR A 56 -21.68 -22.40 -37.98
C THR A 56 -21.92 -21.13 -37.14
N ALA A 57 -23.19 -20.83 -36.82
CA ALA A 57 -23.60 -19.77 -35.91
C ALA A 57 -23.06 -19.92 -34.47
N PHE A 58 -22.97 -21.13 -33.93
CA PHE A 58 -22.40 -21.39 -32.60
C PHE A 58 -20.86 -21.26 -32.62
N ARG A 59 -20.22 -21.62 -33.73
CA ARG A 59 -18.77 -21.44 -33.93
C ARG A 59 -18.40 -19.96 -34.05
N GLU A 60 -19.14 -19.18 -34.83
CA GLU A 60 -18.99 -17.71 -34.89
C GLU A 60 -19.28 -17.03 -33.55
N MET A 61 -20.29 -17.49 -32.80
CA MET A 61 -20.60 -16.97 -31.48
C MET A 61 -19.50 -17.31 -30.46
N ALA A 62 -18.89 -18.49 -30.56
CA ALA A 62 -17.73 -18.85 -29.75
C ALA A 62 -16.48 -18.04 -30.12
N GLU A 63 -16.20 -17.83 -31.41
CA GLU A 63 -15.09 -17.00 -31.89
C GLU A 63 -15.25 -15.52 -31.47
N LYS A 64 -16.45 -14.96 -31.61
CA LYS A 64 -16.77 -13.61 -31.09
C LYS A 64 -16.70 -13.56 -29.56
N GLY A 65 -17.20 -14.57 -28.86
CA GLY A 65 -17.17 -14.63 -27.40
C GLY A 65 -15.74 -14.68 -26.86
N ILE A 66 -14.87 -15.45 -27.51
CA ILE A 66 -13.44 -15.51 -27.17
C ILE A 66 -12.74 -14.18 -27.49
N ALA A 67 -13.04 -13.57 -28.64
CA ALA A 67 -12.48 -12.27 -29.00
C ALA A 67 -12.91 -11.17 -28.00
N GLN A 68 -14.19 -11.13 -27.63
CA GLN A 68 -14.72 -10.21 -26.63
C GLN A 68 -14.16 -10.49 -25.22
N ALA A 69 -14.01 -11.76 -24.85
CA ALA A 69 -13.40 -12.13 -23.57
C ALA A 69 -11.94 -11.70 -23.51
N LYS A 70 -11.19 -11.86 -24.60
CA LYS A 70 -9.81 -11.41 -24.71
C LYS A 70 -9.69 -9.89 -24.67
N GLU A 71 -10.53 -9.18 -25.42
CA GLU A 71 -10.59 -7.71 -25.40
C GLU A 71 -10.95 -7.17 -24.00
N ASN A 72 -11.95 -7.75 -23.35
CA ASN A 72 -12.34 -7.37 -21.99
C ASN A 72 -11.26 -7.72 -20.97
N TYR A 73 -10.60 -8.86 -21.12
CA TYR A 73 -9.47 -9.24 -20.28
C TYR A 73 -8.30 -8.26 -20.43
N ASP A 74 -7.94 -7.90 -21.65
CA ASP A 74 -6.86 -6.95 -21.93
C ASP A 74 -7.20 -5.55 -21.38
N LYS A 75 -8.47 -5.11 -21.47
CA LYS A 75 -8.97 -3.87 -20.84
C LYS A 75 -8.88 -3.92 -19.32
N VAL A 76 -9.34 -5.00 -18.69
CA VAL A 76 -9.30 -5.16 -17.23
C VAL A 76 -7.85 -5.23 -16.73
N LYS A 77 -6.99 -5.94 -17.47
CA LYS A 77 -5.56 -6.04 -17.17
C LYS A 77 -4.89 -4.67 -17.24
N GLY A 78 -5.10 -3.92 -18.32
CA GLY A 78 -4.56 -2.57 -18.47
C GLY A 78 -5.06 -1.60 -17.40
N ALA A 79 -6.34 -1.71 -17.02
CA ALA A 79 -6.90 -0.94 -15.91
C ALA A 79 -6.29 -1.31 -14.55
N ALA A 80 -6.02 -2.61 -14.31
CA ALA A 80 -5.39 -3.08 -13.08
C ALA A 80 -3.91 -2.67 -12.98
N GLU A 81 -3.17 -2.70 -14.10
CA GLU A 81 -1.78 -2.21 -14.18
C GLU A 81 -1.73 -0.69 -13.89
N GLN A 82 -2.56 0.11 -14.56
CA GLN A 82 -2.66 1.56 -14.30
C GLN A 82 -3.07 1.88 -12.85
N ALA A 83 -4.02 1.13 -12.29
CA ALA A 83 -4.45 1.33 -10.90
C ALA A 83 -3.33 0.98 -9.88
N THR A 84 -2.49 -0.01 -10.20
CA THR A 84 -1.37 -0.41 -9.35
C THR A 84 -0.24 0.62 -9.40
N GLU A 85 0.12 1.10 -10.60
CA GLU A 85 1.11 2.18 -10.79
C GLU A 85 0.67 3.47 -10.07
N LEU A 86 -0.60 3.87 -10.24
CA LEU A 86 -1.19 5.00 -9.52
C LEU A 86 -1.02 4.90 -8.01
N LEU A 87 -1.29 3.72 -7.46
CA LEU A 87 -1.21 3.49 -6.02
C LEU A 87 0.25 3.62 -5.54
N GLU A 88 1.19 3.04 -6.28
CA GLU A 88 2.62 3.09 -5.98
C GLU A 88 3.16 4.53 -6.05
N ASP A 89 2.87 5.25 -7.12
CA ASP A 89 3.31 6.63 -7.32
C ASP A 89 2.71 7.58 -6.30
N THR A 90 1.41 7.45 -6.02
CA THR A 90 0.71 8.27 -5.01
C THR A 90 1.30 8.03 -3.62
N TYR A 91 1.54 6.77 -3.25
CA TYR A 91 2.11 6.42 -1.95
C TYR A 91 3.54 6.91 -1.81
N SER A 92 4.39 6.65 -2.82
CA SER A 92 5.78 7.09 -2.85
C SER A 92 5.90 8.62 -2.76
N THR A 93 5.09 9.34 -3.54
CA THR A 93 5.08 10.80 -3.58
C THR A 93 4.57 11.40 -2.27
N ALA A 94 3.48 10.88 -1.72
CA ALA A 94 2.95 11.33 -0.44
C ALA A 94 3.94 11.08 0.71
N SER A 95 4.58 9.91 0.74
CA SER A 95 5.59 9.55 1.74
C SER A 95 6.82 10.48 1.66
N LYS A 96 7.30 10.74 0.44
CA LYS A 96 8.40 11.67 0.20
C LYS A 96 8.04 13.10 0.62
N GLY A 97 6.85 13.58 0.24
CA GLY A 97 6.39 14.93 0.61
C GLY A 97 6.27 15.12 2.12
N CYS A 98 5.73 14.13 2.84
CA CYS A 98 5.72 14.14 4.32
C CYS A 98 7.14 14.18 4.91
N THR A 99 8.07 13.43 4.33
CA THR A 99 9.47 13.41 4.78
C THR A 99 10.16 14.75 4.54
N ASP A 100 10.00 15.31 3.33
CA ASP A 100 10.56 16.61 2.95
C ASP A 100 10.01 17.73 3.85
N TYR A 101 8.70 17.72 4.13
CA TYR A 101 8.07 18.66 5.07
C TYR A 101 8.65 18.53 6.48
N GLY A 102 8.80 17.31 7.00
CA GLY A 102 9.38 17.06 8.32
C GLY A 102 10.83 17.55 8.42
N LEU A 103 11.66 17.28 7.41
CA LEU A 103 13.04 17.76 7.34
C LEU A 103 13.10 19.30 7.31
N LYS A 104 12.16 19.95 6.61
CA LYS A 104 12.06 21.41 6.54
C LYS A 104 11.80 22.04 7.90
N VAL A 105 10.82 21.50 8.64
CA VAL A 105 10.49 21.94 10.00
C VAL A 105 11.70 21.82 10.92
N ILE A 106 12.43 20.70 10.84
CA ILE A 106 13.65 20.50 11.64
C ILE A 106 14.73 21.52 11.28
N ALA A 107 14.93 21.81 9.99
CA ALA A 107 15.89 22.80 9.53
C ALA A 107 15.54 24.21 10.05
N HIS A 108 14.27 24.61 9.99
CA HIS A 108 13.80 25.88 10.55
C HIS A 108 13.96 25.96 12.08
N ALA A 109 13.64 24.87 12.79
CA ALA A 109 13.84 24.80 14.24
C ALA A 109 15.32 24.96 14.62
N LYS A 110 16.23 24.35 13.86
CA LYS A 110 17.68 24.53 14.03
C LYS A 110 18.11 25.96 13.77
N ALA A 111 17.65 26.58 12.68
CA ALA A 111 17.96 27.96 12.34
C ALA A 111 17.48 28.95 13.43
N ASN A 112 16.25 28.79 13.91
CA ASN A 112 15.67 29.65 14.95
C ASN A 112 16.40 29.47 16.29
N SER A 113 16.75 28.22 16.63
CA SER A 113 17.53 27.93 17.85
C SER A 113 18.91 28.56 17.80
N ASN A 114 19.62 28.44 16.67
CA ASN A 114 20.92 29.09 16.48
C ASN A 114 20.80 30.61 16.59
N ALA A 115 19.83 31.22 15.90
CA ALA A 115 19.61 32.66 15.96
C ALA A 115 19.31 33.14 17.40
N ALA A 116 18.54 32.38 18.17
CA ALA A 116 18.28 32.69 19.58
C ALA A 116 19.55 32.59 20.44
N PHE A 117 20.37 31.54 20.25
CA PHE A 117 21.65 31.41 20.96
C PHE A 117 22.63 32.52 20.61
N ASP A 118 22.74 32.88 19.32
CA ASP A 118 23.57 33.99 18.87
C ASP A 118 23.11 35.29 19.51
N PHE A 119 21.80 35.54 19.55
CA PHE A 119 21.22 36.70 20.24
C PHE A 119 21.55 36.71 21.75
N TYR A 120 21.41 35.59 22.45
CA TYR A 120 21.77 35.50 23.86
C TYR A 120 23.26 35.74 24.10
N ALA A 121 24.14 35.13 23.28
CA ALA A 121 25.58 35.35 23.36
C ALA A 121 25.92 36.84 23.16
N ASP A 122 25.26 37.47 22.19
CA ASP A 122 25.34 38.89 21.93
C ASP A 122 24.92 39.72 23.15
N LEU A 123 23.78 39.42 23.78
CA LEU A 123 23.34 40.11 24.99
C LEU A 123 24.34 39.98 26.15
N PHE A 124 24.93 38.79 26.35
CA PHE A 124 25.93 38.58 27.40
C PHE A 124 27.24 39.34 27.19
N THR A 125 27.55 39.72 25.95
CA THR A 125 28.79 40.46 25.63
C THR A 125 28.59 41.97 25.60
N THR A 126 27.35 42.46 25.48
CA THR A 126 27.06 43.89 25.52
C THR A 126 27.31 44.51 26.91
N LYS A 127 27.83 45.74 26.94
CA LYS A 127 28.19 46.43 28.19
C LYS A 127 27.22 47.55 28.56
N SER A 128 26.30 47.88 27.66
CA SER A 128 25.34 48.96 27.84
C SER A 128 23.92 48.56 27.47
N PHE A 129 22.95 49.22 28.11
CA PHE A 129 21.54 49.02 27.82
C PHE A 129 21.17 49.47 26.39
N ALA A 130 21.83 50.50 25.86
CA ALA A 130 21.60 50.97 24.50
C ALA A 130 21.96 49.89 23.45
N GLU A 131 23.12 49.23 23.59
CA GLU A 131 23.52 48.10 22.72
C GLU A 131 22.56 46.92 22.85
N MET A 132 22.07 46.62 24.06
CA MET A 132 21.07 45.58 24.28
C MET A 132 19.77 45.87 23.52
N VAL A 133 19.26 47.10 23.58
CA VAL A 133 18.03 47.51 22.87
C VAL A 133 18.23 47.46 21.36
N GLU A 134 19.38 47.91 20.86
CA GLU A 134 19.73 47.85 19.44
C GLU A 134 19.74 46.40 18.95
N LYS A 135 20.46 45.51 19.63
CA LYS A 135 20.54 44.09 19.25
C LYS A 135 19.19 43.36 19.39
N SER A 136 18.39 43.69 20.40
CA SER A 136 17.05 43.14 20.57
C SER A 136 16.12 43.55 19.44
N THR A 137 16.20 44.82 19.02
CA THR A 137 15.41 45.35 17.91
C THR A 137 15.83 44.70 16.58
N ALA A 138 17.14 44.54 16.35
CA ALA A 138 17.68 43.86 15.18
C ALA A 138 17.24 42.39 15.12
N PHE A 139 17.34 41.67 16.25
CA PHE A 139 16.87 40.29 16.35
C PHE A 139 15.38 40.18 16.04
N MET A 140 14.53 41.00 16.66
CA MET A 140 13.08 40.99 16.41
C MET A 140 12.74 41.23 14.94
N ARG A 141 13.42 42.17 14.29
CA ARG A 141 13.22 42.44 12.86
C ARG A 141 13.63 41.24 12.01
N GLY A 142 14.83 40.70 12.24
CA GLY A 142 15.34 39.54 11.51
C GLY A 142 14.48 38.28 11.73
N GLN A 143 13.98 38.06 12.95
CA GLN A 143 13.06 36.95 13.24
C GLN A 143 11.72 37.10 12.54
N PHE A 144 11.19 38.33 12.43
CA PHE A 144 9.95 38.56 11.70
C PHE A 144 10.09 38.26 10.20
N GLU A 145 11.18 38.71 9.59
CA GLU A 145 11.51 38.41 8.19
C GLU A 145 11.70 36.90 8.00
N THR A 146 12.51 36.26 8.85
CA THR A 146 12.78 34.81 8.84
C THR A 146 11.49 34.01 9.00
N MET A 147 10.63 34.32 9.97
CA MET A 147 9.37 33.62 10.20
C MET A 147 8.44 33.73 8.99
N THR A 148 8.40 34.91 8.34
CA THR A 148 7.59 35.12 7.14
C THR A 148 8.10 34.28 5.98
N GLU A 149 9.42 34.18 5.80
CA GLU A 149 10.04 33.33 4.79
C GLU A 149 9.81 31.84 5.06
N GLN A 150 10.05 31.38 6.30
CA GLN A 150 9.81 30.00 6.71
C GLN A 150 8.34 29.59 6.52
N ALA A 151 7.40 30.49 6.82
CA ALA A 151 5.98 30.22 6.60
C ALA A 151 5.63 30.06 5.11
N LYS A 152 6.20 30.88 4.23
CA LYS A 152 6.05 30.72 2.78
C LYS A 152 6.67 29.42 2.29
N ASP A 153 7.87 29.11 2.75
CA ASP A 153 8.62 27.92 2.36
C ASP A 153 7.90 26.60 2.78
N LEU A 154 7.31 26.59 3.98
CA LEU A 154 6.43 25.51 4.44
C LEU A 154 5.14 25.40 3.61
N ALA A 155 4.53 26.54 3.26
CA ALA A 155 3.32 26.56 2.43
C ALA A 155 3.60 26.04 1.02
N GLU A 156 4.72 26.43 0.41
CA GLU A 156 5.18 25.93 -0.89
C GLU A 156 5.46 24.43 -0.85
N CYS A 157 6.09 23.93 0.21
CA CYS A 157 6.35 22.50 0.38
C CYS A 157 5.05 21.69 0.50
N ALA A 158 4.07 22.19 1.25
CA ALA A 158 2.76 21.58 1.36
C ALA A 158 2.00 21.59 0.03
N GLN A 159 2.03 22.72 -0.69
CA GLN A 159 1.37 22.86 -1.99
C GLN A 159 2.01 21.95 -3.04
N LYS A 160 3.33 21.86 -3.07
CA LYS A 160 4.06 20.93 -3.94
C LYS A 160 3.69 19.49 -3.64
N THR A 161 3.68 19.08 -2.36
CA THR A 161 3.26 17.72 -1.97
C THR A 161 1.84 17.41 -2.43
N ALA A 162 0.91 18.35 -2.25
CA ALA A 162 -0.48 18.19 -2.70
C ALA A 162 -0.60 18.08 -4.23
N ASN A 163 0.13 18.92 -4.97
CA ASN A 163 0.15 18.91 -6.43
C ASN A 163 0.77 17.62 -6.97
N ASP A 164 1.96 17.26 -6.50
CA ASP A 164 2.68 16.05 -6.93
C ASP A 164 1.84 14.78 -6.64
N THR A 165 1.02 14.78 -5.58
CA THR A 165 0.09 13.67 -5.28
C THR A 165 -1.14 13.66 -6.20
N ALA A 166 -1.61 14.84 -6.62
CA ALA A 166 -2.83 14.98 -7.43
C ALA A 166 -2.58 14.85 -8.94
N GLU A 167 -1.37 15.12 -9.42
CA GLU A 167 -1.00 15.01 -10.84
C GLU A 167 -1.16 13.58 -11.41
N PRO A 168 -0.59 12.52 -10.81
CA PRO A 168 -0.76 11.15 -11.30
C PRO A 168 -2.22 10.73 -11.42
N LEU A 169 -3.05 11.17 -10.46
CA LEU A 169 -4.49 10.91 -10.43
C LEU A 169 -5.24 11.57 -11.59
N LYS A 170 -4.87 12.81 -11.95
CA LYS A 170 -5.46 13.52 -13.10
C LYS A 170 -5.06 12.88 -14.42
N GLU A 171 -3.80 12.49 -14.56
CA GLU A 171 -3.29 11.84 -15.77
C GLU A 171 -3.99 10.50 -16.00
N SER A 172 -4.16 9.71 -14.94
CA SER A 172 -4.82 8.41 -15.01
C SER A 172 -6.33 8.49 -15.24
N PHE A 173 -7.01 9.53 -14.73
CA PHE A 173 -8.40 9.78 -15.09
C PHE A 173 -8.55 10.12 -16.59
N THR A 174 -7.56 10.82 -17.15
CA THR A 174 -7.52 11.18 -18.57
C THR A 174 -7.20 9.96 -19.45
N SER A 175 -6.37 9.00 -19.00
CA SER A 175 -6.12 7.75 -19.72
C SER A 175 -7.38 6.86 -19.73
N PHE A 176 -8.06 6.72 -18.60
CA PHE A 176 -9.25 5.89 -18.47
C PHE A 176 -10.40 6.39 -19.36
N THR A 177 -10.64 7.71 -19.38
CA THR A 177 -11.66 8.32 -20.24
C THR A 177 -11.34 8.28 -21.73
N LYS A 178 -10.07 8.09 -22.12
CA LYS A 178 -9.66 7.85 -23.51
C LYS A 178 -9.71 6.38 -23.92
N GLN A 179 -9.62 5.45 -22.97
CA GLN A 179 -9.66 4.01 -23.21
C GLN A 179 -11.07 3.39 -23.07
N ALA A 180 -11.99 4.09 -22.40
CA ALA A 180 -13.42 3.77 -22.30
C ALA A 180 -14.20 4.23 -23.55
#